data_AF-A0A4Q5RH23-F1
#
_entry.id   AF-A0A4Q5RH23-F1
#
_cell.length_a   1.000
_cell.length_b   1.000
_cell.length_c   1.000
_cell.angle_alpha   90.00
_cell.angle_beta   90.00
_cell.angle_gamma   90.00
#
_symmetry.space_group_name_H-M   'P 1'
#
loop_
_entity.id
_entity.type
_entity.pdbx_description
1 polymer ?
#
loop_
_entity_poly.entity_id
_entity_poly.type
_entity_poly.pdbx_seq_one_letter_code
_entity_poly.pdbx_strand_id
1 'polypeptide(L)'
;MVDLDPTETGTYGQVLYLDEAAETAFPIARSVAELLATFADDLTQGRYALDAGAADDGNEFLVPAASINPDNWASTDRWRTALTA
;
A
#
# COMPACT_ATOMS: atom_id res chain seq x y z
N MET A 1 7.45 4.41 -1.21
CA MET A 1 8.81 4.76 -1.70
C MET A 1 9.31 3.66 -2.62
N VAL A 2 10.03 3.98 -3.69
CA VAL A 2 10.76 2.96 -4.48
C VAL A 2 12.14 2.82 -3.87
N ASP A 3 12.52 1.60 -3.52
CA ASP A 3 13.82 1.27 -2.95
C ASP A 3 14.81 0.89 -4.06
N LEU A 4 15.90 1.66 -4.14
CA LEU A 4 16.96 1.51 -5.14
C LEU A 4 18.26 0.98 -4.52
N ASP A 5 18.28 0.70 -3.22
CA ASP A 5 19.44 0.15 -2.52
C ASP A 5 18.98 -0.82 -1.42
N PRO A 6 18.31 -1.93 -1.82
CA PRO A 6 17.77 -2.88 -0.86
C PRO A 6 18.87 -3.61 -0.09
N THR A 7 18.52 -4.12 1.08
CA THR A 7 19.34 -5.12 1.79
C THR A 7 19.41 -6.44 1.00
N GLU A 8 20.24 -7.38 1.45
CA GLU A 8 20.40 -8.69 0.80
C GLU A 8 19.09 -9.51 0.67
N THR A 9 18.11 -9.25 1.53
CA THR A 9 16.80 -9.90 1.50
C THR A 9 15.76 -9.16 0.64
N GLY A 10 16.06 -7.93 0.22
CA GLY A 10 15.18 -7.10 -0.60
C GLY A 10 15.37 -7.29 -2.10
N THR A 11 14.49 -6.68 -2.89
CA THR A 11 14.56 -6.69 -4.36
C THR A 11 14.76 -5.27 -4.88
N TYR A 12 15.71 -5.06 -5.79
CA TYR A 12 15.94 -3.74 -6.38
C TYR A 12 14.69 -3.25 -7.11
N GLY A 13 14.23 -2.04 -6.80
CA GLY A 13 13.01 -1.46 -7.34
C GLY A 13 11.73 -1.88 -6.61
N GLN A 14 11.83 -2.59 -5.48
CA GLN A 14 10.68 -2.86 -4.61
C GLN A 14 10.03 -1.56 -4.12
N VAL A 15 8.74 -1.62 -3.82
CA VAL A 15 8.00 -0.50 -3.25
C VAL A 15 7.79 -0.77 -1.78
N LEU A 16 8.27 0.17 -0.95
CA LEU A 16 8.10 0.16 0.50
C LEU A 16 6.97 1.11 0.90
N TYR A 17 6.17 0.70 1.88
CA TYR A 17 5.36 1.60 2.69
C TYR A 17 6.22 2.11 3.85
N LEU A 18 6.05 3.38 4.22
CA LEU A 18 6.70 3.98 5.38
C LEU A 18 5.60 4.45 6.33
N ASP A 19 5.62 3.92 7.54
CA ASP A 19 4.84 4.42 8.65
C ASP A 19 5.78 5.21 9.55
N GLU A 20 5.75 6.54 9.41
CA GLU A 20 6.62 7.44 10.17
C GLU A 20 6.29 7.43 11.66
N ALA A 21 5.02 7.23 12.03
CA ALA A 21 4.60 7.23 13.43
C ALA A 21 5.11 5.99 14.18
N ALA A 22 5.14 4.84 13.49
CA ALA A 22 5.68 3.60 14.02
C ALA A 22 7.18 3.40 13.73
N GLU A 23 7.84 4.37 13.08
CA GLU A 23 9.25 4.31 12.64
C GLU A 23 9.59 3.02 11.88
N THR A 24 8.68 2.56 11.02
CA THR A 24 8.83 1.28 10.30
C THR A 24 8.64 1.45 8.79
N ALA A 25 9.34 0.60 8.04
CA ALA A 25 9.19 0.47 6.60
C ALA A 25 9.13 -1.01 6.22
N PHE A 26 8.21 -1.34 5.31
CA PHE A 26 8.02 -2.73 4.86
C PHE A 26 7.59 -2.79 3.38
N PRO A 27 7.95 -3.87 2.67
CA PRO A 27 7.62 -4.01 1.25
C PRO A 27 6.12 -4.23 1.04
N ILE A 28 5.54 -3.50 0.08
CA ILE A 28 4.14 -3.64 -0.36
C ILE A 28 4.00 -4.12 -1.80
N ALA A 29 5.09 -4.08 -2.58
CA ALA A 29 5.18 -4.68 -3.92
C ALA A 29 6.65 -4.90 -4.28
N ARG A 30 6.95 -5.88 -5.15
CA ARG A 30 8.32 -6.11 -5.66
C ARG A 30 8.71 -5.16 -6.79
N SER A 31 7.74 -4.43 -7.34
CA SER A 31 7.97 -3.39 -8.35
C SER A 31 6.80 -2.42 -8.43
N VAL A 32 7.01 -1.27 -9.07
CA VAL A 32 5.93 -0.32 -9.38
C VAL A 32 4.87 -0.95 -10.30
N ALA A 33 5.27 -1.81 -11.24
CA ALA A 33 4.33 -2.50 -12.13
C ALA A 33 3.40 -3.44 -11.35
N GLU A 34 3.93 -4.20 -10.39
CA GLU A 34 3.14 -5.05 -9.51
C GLU A 34 2.21 -4.23 -8.61
N LEU A 35 2.67 -3.10 -8.07
CA LEU A 35 1.84 -2.19 -7.29
C LEU A 35 0.62 -1.72 -8.10
N LEU A 36 0.84 -1.24 -9.33
CA LEU A 36 -0.23 -0.73 -10.19
C LEU A 36 -1.19 -1.83 -10.65
N ALA A 37 -0.67 -3.03 -10.96
CA ALA A 37 -1.51 -4.17 -11.32
C ALA A 37 -2.41 -4.59 -10.15
N THR A 38 -1.86 -4.61 -8.93
CA THR A 38 -2.59 -4.93 -7.71
C THR A 38 -3.64 -3.87 -7.39
N PHE A 39 -3.30 -2.58 -7.52
CA PHE A 39 -4.23 -1.48 -7.36
C PHE A 39 -5.41 -1.59 -8.35
N ALA A 40 -5.13 -1.89 -9.62
CA ALA A 40 -6.17 -2.08 -10.63
C ALA A 40 -7.08 -3.27 -10.29
N ASP A 41 -6.53 -4.40 -9.84
CA ASP A 41 -7.31 -5.55 -9.38
C ASP A 41 -8.20 -5.19 -8.18
N ASP A 42 -7.63 -4.56 -7.15
CA ASP A 42 -8.36 -4.10 -5.96
C ASP A 42 -9.50 -3.13 -6.31
N LEU A 43 -9.31 -2.25 -7.31
CA LEU A 43 -10.37 -1.38 -7.85
C LEU A 43 -11.51 -2.20 -8.47
N THR A 44 -11.20 -3.17 -9.33
CA THR A 44 -12.23 -4.00 -9.97
C THR A 44 -13.01 -4.86 -8.98
N GLN A 45 -12.39 -5.18 -7.84
CA GLN A 45 -13.01 -5.90 -6.74
C GLN A 45 -13.80 -5.00 -5.76
N GLY A 46 -13.91 -3.69 -6.05
CA GLY A 46 -14.66 -2.76 -5.22
C GLY A 46 -14.01 -2.49 -3.86
N ARG A 47 -12.69 -2.66 -3.75
CA ARG A 47 -11.95 -2.42 -2.50
C ARG A 47 -11.52 -0.97 -2.33
N TYR A 48 -11.93 -0.08 -3.23
CA TYR A 48 -11.83 1.36 -3.07
C TYR A 48 -13.20 2.00 -3.22
N ALA A 49 -13.43 3.09 -2.50
CA ALA A 49 -14.61 3.94 -2.62
C ALA A 49 -14.18 5.40 -2.78
N LEU A 50 -15.06 6.23 -3.34
CA LEU A 50 -14.85 7.68 -3.37
C LEU A 50 -14.92 8.23 -1.94
N ASP A 51 -13.99 9.11 -1.61
CA ASP A 51 -14.07 9.91 -0.39
C ASP A 51 -15.18 10.95 -0.54
N ALA A 52 -16.25 10.78 0.23
CA ALA A 52 -17.39 11.69 0.20
C ALA A 52 -17.01 13.11 0.65
N GLY A 53 -16.05 13.26 1.57
CA GLY A 53 -15.58 14.58 2.02
C GLY A 53 -14.71 15.28 0.97
N ALA A 54 -13.96 14.52 0.18
CA ALA A 54 -13.16 15.08 -0.91
C ALA A 54 -14.03 15.62 -2.05
N ALA A 55 -15.16 14.97 -2.31
CA ALA A 55 -16.10 15.37 -3.37
C ALA A 55 -16.70 16.76 -3.10
N ASP A 56 -16.93 17.12 -1.84
CA ASP A 56 -17.44 18.43 -1.44
C ASP A 56 -16.45 19.57 -1.79
N ASP A 57 -15.15 19.25 -1.86
CA ASP A 57 -14.08 20.16 -2.28
C ASP A 57 -13.75 20.04 -3.79
N GLY A 58 -14.55 19.30 -4.56
CA GLY A 58 -14.34 19.06 -5.99
C GLY A 58 -13.18 18.12 -6.31
N ASN A 59 -12.74 17.32 -5.34
CA ASN A 59 -11.69 16.32 -5.51
C ASN A 59 -12.28 14.91 -5.56
N GLU A 60 -11.63 14.00 -6.28
CA GLU A 60 -12.05 12.61 -6.39
C GLU A 60 -10.96 11.69 -5.80
N PHE A 61 -10.78 11.76 -4.48
CA PHE A 61 -9.86 10.85 -3.80
C PHE A 61 -10.52 9.50 -3.56
N LEU A 62 -9.69 8.46 -3.57
CA LEU A 62 -10.09 7.09 -3.29
C LEU A 62 -9.67 6.70 -1.88
N VAL A 63 -10.59 6.10 -1.13
CA VAL A 63 -10.34 5.51 0.18
C VAL A 63 -10.27 3.99 0.02
N PRO A 64 -9.17 3.34 0.45
CA PRO A 64 -9.08 1.88 0.46
C PRO A 64 -9.99 1.26 1.51
N ALA A 65 -10.47 0.05 1.26
CA ALA A 65 -11.08 -0.79 2.28
C ALA A 65 -10.08 -1.06 3.41
N ALA A 66 -10.59 -1.20 4.64
CA ALA A 66 -9.75 -1.39 5.82
C ALA A 66 -8.78 -2.58 5.71
N SER A 67 -9.17 -3.64 4.99
CA SER A 67 -8.37 -4.85 4.76
C SER A 67 -7.16 -4.66 3.84
N ILE A 68 -7.14 -3.59 3.05
CA ILE A 68 -6.06 -3.29 2.10
C ILE A 68 -5.37 -1.96 2.40
N ASN A 69 -5.87 -1.17 3.36
CA ASN A 69 -5.23 0.06 3.78
C ASN A 69 -3.88 -0.27 4.45
N PRO A 70 -2.74 0.21 3.92
CA PRO A 70 -1.43 0.02 4.55
C PRO A 70 -1.33 0.62 5.97
N ASP A 71 -2.11 1.65 6.31
CA ASP A 71 -2.16 2.18 7.70
C ASP A 71 -2.68 1.15 8.71
N ASN A 72 -3.44 0.15 8.23
CA ASN A 72 -3.94 -0.95 9.05
C ASN A 72 -3.00 -2.17 8.99
N TRP A 73 -1.73 -1.99 8.68
CA TRP A 73 -0.79 -3.11 8.51
C TRP A 73 -0.75 -4.07 9.70
N ALA A 74 -0.83 -3.53 10.91
CA ALA A 74 -0.75 -4.33 12.14
C ALA A 74 -1.97 -5.24 12.36
N SER A 75 -3.11 -4.91 11.75
CA SER A 75 -4.39 -5.58 11.96
C SER A 75 -4.87 -6.40 10.75
N THR A 76 -4.15 -6.37 9.63
CA THR A 76 -4.59 -7.00 8.38
C THR A 76 -3.71 -8.18 7.98
N ASP A 77 -4.34 -9.28 7.54
CA ASP A 77 -3.61 -10.47 7.06
C ASP A 77 -2.69 -10.14 5.87
N ARG A 78 -3.10 -9.19 5.03
CA ARG A 78 -2.40 -8.79 3.80
C ARG A 78 -0.98 -8.27 4.05
N TRP A 79 -0.81 -7.49 5.12
CA TRP A 79 0.46 -6.81 5.40
C TRP A 79 1.27 -7.49 6.50
N ARG A 80 0.66 -8.37 7.29
CA ARG A 80 1.31 -9.09 8.39
C ARG A 80 2.57 -9.84 7.95
N THR A 81 2.55 -10.45 6.76
CA THR A 81 3.70 -11.22 6.25
C THR A 81 4.87 -10.33 5.79
N ALA A 82 4.59 -9.06 5.44
CA ALA A 82 5.61 -8.13 4.96
C ALA A 82 6.57 -7.67 6.07
N LEU A 83 6.19 -7.85 7.34
CA LEU A 83 6.98 -7.46 8.51
C LEU A 83 7.79 -8.60 9.13
N THR A 84 7.58 -9.82 8.64
CA THR A 84 8.19 -11.05 9.17
C THR A 84 9.23 -11.68 8.24
N ALA A 85 9.48 -11.06 7.09
CA ALA A 85 10.37 -11.56 6.03
C ALA A 85 11.74 -10.86 6.05
#